data_AF-A0A925FEK9-F1
#
_entry.id   AF-A0A925FEK9-F1
#
_cell.length_a   1.000
_cell.length_b   1.000
_cell.length_c   1.000
_cell.angle_alpha   90.00
_cell.angle_beta   90.00
_cell.angle_gamma   90.00
#
_symmetry.space_group_name_H-M   'P 1'
#
loop_
_entity.id
_entity.type
_entity.pdbx_description
1 polymer ?
#
loop_
_entity_poly.entity_id
_entity_poly.type
_entity_poly.pdbx_seq_one_letter_code
_entity_poly.pdbx_strand_id
1 'polypeptide(L)'
;MTTLRRCSRFTTVLALAGALVTSGACNEFLAVDNPSAIQAEDLTDPRYATLIANGVVGEFQPMFSNLAWWNGVFADELYNRAVFFEEGLIDQRNVTETNGTFSTFLYGPLHRTRWLADDGAARLKEAMGDTATRDLRLARVLAYGGYSYLYLAEMQCNSPIDRSAPKSPDELVALAMARFTEAVAVATAARAAQPLPTTATALGADSIRFLSLIGSARASLYANKATEAAAYAATVIAQAPANWEARVYYSATRRGRTTGSGIA
;
A
#
# COMPACT_ATOMS: atom_id res chain seq x y z
N MET A 1 64.58 29.85 46.21
CA MET A 1 64.04 28.52 45.84
C MET A 1 62.53 28.66 45.68
N THR A 2 62.06 29.13 44.52
CA THR A 2 60.66 29.62 44.36
C THR A 2 60.14 29.51 42.92
N THR A 3 60.55 28.48 42.16
CA THR A 3 60.29 28.43 40.70
C THR A 3 59.91 27.05 40.14
N LEU A 4 59.32 26.14 40.93
CA LEU A 4 58.96 24.79 40.44
C LEU A 4 57.50 24.36 40.60
N ARG A 5 56.59 25.23 41.05
CA ARG A 5 55.17 24.86 41.29
C ARG A 5 54.12 25.44 40.33
N ARG A 6 54.51 26.27 39.33
CA ARG A 6 53.55 26.91 38.41
C ARG A 6 53.41 26.25 37.02
N CYS A 7 54.36 25.45 36.56
CA CYS A 7 54.29 24.81 35.23
C CYS A 7 53.42 23.54 35.17
N SER A 8 53.02 22.94 36.29
CA SER A 8 52.23 21.71 36.30
C SER A 8 50.72 21.93 36.17
N ARG A 9 50.22 23.16 36.35
CA ARG A 9 48.77 23.47 36.28
C ARG A 9 48.29 23.95 34.91
N PHE A 10 49.20 24.39 34.04
CA PHE A 10 48.85 24.87 32.69
C PHE A 10 48.79 23.75 31.65
N THR A 11 49.53 22.66 31.85
CA THR A 11 49.54 21.49 30.95
C THR A 11 48.28 20.64 31.07
N THR A 12 47.66 20.57 32.25
CA THR A 12 46.43 19.78 32.45
C THR A 12 45.19 20.44 31.82
N VAL A 13 45.14 21.78 31.77
CA VAL A 13 44.00 22.51 31.17
C VAL A 13 44.05 22.46 29.64
N LEU A 14 45.24 22.52 29.02
CA LEU A 14 45.37 22.36 27.57
C LEU A 14 45.05 20.94 27.09
N ALA A 15 45.41 19.92 27.87
CA ALA A 15 45.10 18.52 27.54
C ALA A 15 43.60 18.21 27.63
N LEU A 16 42.89 18.80 28.60
CA LEU A 16 41.43 18.65 28.73
C LEU A 16 40.66 19.45 27.66
N ALA A 17 41.17 20.63 27.27
CA ALA A 17 40.60 21.41 26.17
C ALA A 17 40.83 20.74 24.80
N GLY A 18 41.98 20.09 24.59
CA GLY A 18 42.25 19.30 23.38
C GLY A 18 41.36 18.05 23.26
N ALA A 19 41.11 17.37 24.38
CA ALA A 19 40.24 16.18 24.41
C ALA A 19 38.76 16.51 24.12
N LEU A 20 38.27 17.69 24.54
CA LEU A 20 36.91 18.13 24.20
C LEU A 20 36.75 18.56 22.73
N VAL A 21 37.82 19.05 22.09
CA VAL A 21 37.78 19.41 20.66
C VAL A 21 37.79 18.16 19.77
N THR A 22 38.42 17.05 20.20
CA THR A 22 38.37 15.78 19.47
C THR A 22 37.05 15.04 19.57
N SER A 23 36.22 15.30 20.59
CA SER A 23 34.87 14.70 20.66
C SER A 23 33.86 15.29 19.68
N GLY A 24 34.14 16.46 19.09
CA GLY A 24 33.28 17.06 18.04
C GLY A 24 33.59 16.58 16.61
N ALA A 25 34.73 15.90 16.41
CA ALA A 25 35.17 15.43 15.09
C ALA A 25 34.64 14.02 14.73
N CYS A 26 33.88 13.38 15.64
CA CYS A 26 33.30 12.05 15.45
C CYS A 26 31.78 12.07 15.29
N ASN A 27 31.18 13.19 14.86
CA ASN A 27 29.74 13.23 14.56
C ASN A 27 29.33 12.29 13.41
N GLU A 28 30.29 11.82 12.60
CA GLU A 28 30.07 10.91 11.48
C GLU A 28 30.56 9.46 11.73
N PHE A 29 31.09 9.14 12.91
CA PHE A 29 31.65 7.79 13.16
C PHE A 29 30.59 6.66 13.07
N LEU A 30 29.33 7.00 13.30
CA LEU A 30 28.18 6.11 13.13
C LEU A 30 27.25 6.54 11.98
N ALA A 31 27.62 7.57 11.21
CA ALA A 31 26.86 7.98 10.03
C ALA A 31 27.24 7.05 8.88
N VAL A 32 26.38 6.06 8.63
CA VAL A 32 26.51 5.14 7.49
C VAL A 32 25.58 5.64 6.40
N ASP A 33 26.15 6.39 5.45
CA ASP A 33 25.44 6.71 4.21
C ASP A 33 25.39 5.47 3.32
N ASN A 34 24.18 5.02 3.00
CA ASN A 34 23.96 4.01 1.98
C ASN A 34 23.63 4.72 0.65
N PRO A 35 24.60 4.95 -0.24
CA PRO A 35 24.37 5.69 -1.49
C PRO A 35 23.45 4.95 -2.47
N SER A 36 23.14 3.68 -2.20
CA SER A 36 22.19 2.88 -2.99
C SER A 36 20.75 2.89 -2.43
N ALA A 37 20.56 3.42 -1.22
CA ALA A 37 19.23 3.53 -0.62
C ALA A 37 18.50 4.73 -1.22
N ILE A 38 17.29 4.48 -1.73
CA ILE A 38 16.36 5.54 -2.12
C ILE A 38 15.88 6.21 -0.84
N GLN A 39 16.16 7.51 -0.68
CA GLN A 39 15.72 8.25 0.49
C GLN A 39 14.25 8.65 0.35
N ALA A 40 13.59 8.93 1.48
CA ALA A 40 12.16 9.24 1.47
C ALA A 40 11.86 10.55 0.73
N GLU A 41 12.82 11.47 0.72
CA GLU A 41 12.77 12.77 0.05
C GLU A 41 12.88 12.62 -1.47
N ASP A 42 13.60 11.61 -1.95
CA ASP A 42 13.77 11.33 -3.38
C ASP A 42 12.48 10.81 -4.04
N LEU A 43 11.55 10.28 -3.24
CA LEU A 43 10.29 9.70 -3.72
C LEU A 43 9.27 10.74 -4.25
N THR A 44 9.62 12.02 -4.25
CA THR A 44 8.89 13.10 -4.93
C THR A 44 9.36 13.28 -6.39
N ASP A 45 10.39 12.56 -6.84
CA ASP A 45 10.86 12.60 -8.22
C ASP A 45 9.97 11.72 -9.14
N PRO A 46 9.47 12.26 -10.28
CA PRO A 46 8.70 11.51 -11.27
C PRO A 46 9.35 10.20 -11.76
N ARG A 47 10.68 10.09 -11.71
CA ARG A 47 11.42 8.88 -12.07
C ARG A 47 11.02 7.67 -11.22
N TYR A 48 10.59 7.87 -9.98
CA TYR A 48 10.15 6.80 -9.10
C TYR A 48 8.66 6.48 -9.17
N ALA A 49 7.88 7.20 -9.98
CA ALA A 49 6.43 7.00 -10.06
C ALA A 49 6.04 5.54 -10.39
N THR A 50 6.79 4.88 -11.28
CA THR A 50 6.56 3.46 -11.60
C THR A 50 6.93 2.54 -10.44
N LEU A 51 8.00 2.86 -9.69
CA LEU A 51 8.41 2.10 -8.51
C LEU A 51 7.35 2.19 -7.42
N ILE A 52 6.86 3.40 -7.14
CA ILE A 52 5.81 3.67 -6.14
C ILE A 52 4.56 2.84 -6.45
N ALA A 53 4.06 2.92 -7.69
CA ALA A 53 2.87 2.17 -8.07
C ALA A 53 3.08 0.65 -8.04
N ASN A 54 4.25 0.17 -8.46
CA ASN A 54 4.57 -1.26 -8.37
C ASN A 54 4.71 -1.74 -6.93
N GLY A 55 5.16 -0.89 -6.00
CA GLY A 55 5.22 -1.21 -4.57
C GLY A 55 3.84 -1.51 -4.00
N VAL A 56 2.84 -0.68 -4.32
CA VAL A 56 1.44 -0.88 -3.90
C VAL A 56 0.89 -2.20 -4.46
N VAL A 57 1.08 -2.45 -5.76
CA VAL A 57 0.63 -3.71 -6.40
C VAL A 57 1.35 -4.93 -5.79
N GLY A 58 2.64 -4.80 -5.55
CA GLY A 58 3.49 -5.86 -5.00
C GLY A 58 3.11 -6.25 -3.57
N GLU A 59 2.58 -5.32 -2.78
CA GLU A 59 2.08 -5.60 -1.43
C GLU A 59 0.63 -6.09 -1.43
N PHE A 60 -0.21 -5.56 -2.33
CA PHE A 60 -1.58 -6.00 -2.48
C PHE A 60 -1.70 -7.47 -2.88
N GLN A 61 -0.84 -7.93 -3.79
CA GLN A 61 -0.86 -9.29 -4.33
C GLN A 61 -0.77 -10.42 -3.28
N PRO A 62 0.26 -10.47 -2.43
CA PRO A 62 0.36 -11.46 -1.36
C PRO A 62 -0.70 -11.23 -0.27
N MET A 63 -1.08 -9.98 0.00
CA MET A 63 -2.16 -9.66 0.94
C MET A 63 -3.49 -10.29 0.50
N PHE A 64 -3.90 -10.07 -0.76
CA PHE A 64 -5.15 -10.59 -1.29
C PHE A 64 -5.18 -12.12 -1.33
N SER A 65 -4.04 -12.76 -1.54
CA SER A 65 -3.93 -14.22 -1.55
C SER A 65 -4.16 -14.80 -0.15
N ASN A 66 -3.59 -14.18 0.88
CA ASN A 66 -3.87 -14.54 2.28
C ASN A 66 -5.34 -14.26 2.63
N LEU A 67 -5.89 -13.14 2.17
CA LEU A 67 -7.29 -12.80 2.38
C LEU A 67 -8.22 -13.86 1.78
N ALA A 68 -7.99 -14.28 0.54
CA ALA A 68 -8.78 -15.33 -0.11
C ALA A 68 -8.67 -16.66 0.65
N TRP A 69 -7.47 -17.04 1.07
CA TRP A 69 -7.23 -18.26 1.84
C TRP A 69 -7.98 -18.25 3.18
N TRP A 70 -7.76 -17.22 4.01
CA TRP A 70 -8.34 -17.18 5.34
C TRP A 70 -9.84 -16.93 5.33
N ASN A 71 -10.36 -16.16 4.37
CA ASN A 71 -11.81 -16.03 4.19
C ASN A 71 -12.45 -17.34 3.75
N GLY A 72 -11.77 -18.15 2.94
CA GLY A 72 -12.24 -19.50 2.61
C GLY A 72 -12.36 -20.39 3.85
N VAL A 73 -11.41 -20.28 4.78
CA VAL A 73 -11.48 -20.96 6.09
C VAL A 73 -12.64 -20.41 6.94
N PHE A 74 -12.79 -19.08 7.04
CA PHE A 74 -13.92 -18.48 7.79
C PHE A 74 -15.30 -18.81 7.23
N ALA A 75 -15.40 -19.07 5.92
CA ALA A 75 -16.64 -19.38 5.23
C ALA A 75 -16.93 -20.89 5.14
N ASP A 76 -16.12 -21.75 5.77
CA ASP A 76 -16.15 -23.22 5.65
C ASP A 76 -16.03 -23.76 4.20
N GLU A 77 -15.52 -22.96 3.26
CA GLU A 77 -15.19 -23.41 1.90
C GLU A 77 -13.86 -24.17 1.87
N LEU A 78 -12.98 -23.82 2.82
CA LEU A 78 -11.74 -24.51 3.12
C LEU A 78 -11.80 -24.94 4.58
N TYR A 79 -11.17 -26.07 4.91
CA TYR A 79 -11.01 -26.50 6.30
C TYR A 79 -9.52 -26.59 6.63
N ASN A 80 -9.16 -26.21 7.84
CA ASN A 80 -7.76 -26.15 8.21
C ASN A 80 -7.24 -27.51 8.68
N ARG A 81 -6.15 -27.98 8.07
CA ARG A 81 -5.36 -29.14 8.54
C ARG A 81 -3.99 -28.75 9.09
N ALA A 82 -3.74 -27.46 9.26
CA ALA A 82 -2.42 -26.98 9.63
C ALA A 82 -2.03 -27.36 11.06
N VAL A 83 -0.72 -27.27 11.29
CA VAL A 83 -0.07 -27.63 12.55
C VAL A 83 -0.10 -26.51 13.59
N PHE A 84 -0.36 -25.26 13.18
CA PHE A 84 -0.40 -24.11 14.08
C PHE A 84 -1.77 -24.00 14.74
N PHE A 85 -1.79 -23.89 16.07
CA PHE A 85 -3.04 -23.87 16.83
C PHE A 85 -3.85 -22.61 16.52
N GLU A 86 -3.19 -21.47 16.25
CA GLU A 86 -3.84 -20.20 15.89
C GLU A 86 -4.66 -20.29 14.61
N GLU A 87 -4.25 -21.15 13.68
CA GLU A 87 -4.99 -21.40 12.43
C GLU A 87 -6.24 -22.25 12.71
N GLY A 88 -6.15 -23.20 13.65
CA GLY A 88 -7.32 -23.93 14.14
C GLY A 88 -8.33 -23.02 14.84
N LEU A 89 -7.86 -21.97 15.54
CA LEU A 89 -8.73 -20.95 16.12
C LEU A 89 -9.47 -20.13 15.05
N ILE A 90 -8.86 -19.88 13.89
CA ILE A 90 -9.52 -19.22 12.76
C ILE A 90 -10.65 -20.09 12.21
N ASP A 91 -10.41 -21.38 12.00
CA ASP A 91 -11.42 -22.36 11.54
C ASP A 91 -12.60 -22.48 12.52
N GLN A 92 -12.29 -22.45 13.82
CA GLN A 92 -13.29 -22.43 14.89
C GLN A 92 -13.96 -21.07 15.10
N ARG A 93 -13.58 -20.04 14.31
CA ARG A 93 -14.07 -18.65 14.44
C ARG A 93 -13.84 -18.04 15.82
N ASN A 94 -12.84 -18.54 16.54
CA ASN A 94 -12.44 -18.10 17.87
C ASN A 94 -11.16 -17.26 17.80
N VAL A 95 -11.21 -16.16 17.03
CA VAL A 95 -10.05 -15.29 16.79
C VAL A 95 -10.02 -14.18 17.83
N THR A 96 -8.95 -14.17 18.64
CA THR A 96 -8.66 -13.10 19.60
C THR A 96 -7.65 -12.13 19.03
N GLU A 97 -7.52 -10.97 19.68
CA GLU A 97 -6.53 -9.93 19.35
C GLU A 97 -5.07 -10.40 19.46
N THR A 98 -4.84 -11.49 20.21
CA THR A 98 -3.52 -12.11 20.38
C THR A 98 -3.20 -13.16 19.31
N ASN A 99 -4.10 -13.41 18.35
CA ASN A 99 -3.86 -14.37 17.27
C ASN A 99 -2.77 -13.84 16.32
N GLY A 100 -1.56 -14.38 16.46
CA GLY A 100 -0.38 -13.96 15.69
C GLY A 100 -0.53 -14.20 14.19
N THR A 101 -1.17 -15.30 13.78
CA THR A 101 -1.45 -15.62 12.38
C THR A 101 -2.35 -14.56 11.75
N PHE A 102 -3.49 -14.26 12.39
CA PHE A 102 -4.42 -13.26 11.89
C PHE A 102 -3.76 -11.87 11.79
N SER A 103 -3.01 -11.48 12.83
CA SER A 103 -2.31 -10.20 12.85
C SER A 103 -1.25 -10.09 11.74
N THR A 104 -0.46 -11.15 11.55
CA THR A 104 0.67 -11.17 10.61
C THR A 104 0.25 -11.29 9.15
N PHE A 105 -0.77 -12.09 8.86
CA PHE A 105 -1.13 -12.46 7.49
C PHE A 105 -2.37 -11.75 6.94
N LEU A 106 -3.21 -11.16 7.80
CA LEU A 106 -4.40 -10.42 7.38
C LEU A 106 -4.32 -8.95 7.78
N TYR A 107 -4.35 -8.69 9.09
CA TYR A 107 -4.50 -7.32 9.60
C TYR A 107 -3.32 -6.42 9.20
N GLY A 108 -2.08 -6.84 9.48
CA GLY A 108 -0.88 -6.08 9.13
C GLY A 108 -0.74 -5.82 7.62
N PRO A 109 -0.84 -6.84 6.74
CA PRO A 109 -0.78 -6.66 5.29
C PRO A 109 -1.88 -5.76 4.73
N LEU A 110 -3.13 -5.84 5.23
CA LEU A 110 -4.21 -4.92 4.83
C LEU A 110 -3.86 -3.46 5.16
N HIS A 111 -3.42 -3.21 6.39
CA HIS A 111 -3.02 -1.87 6.82
C HIS A 111 -1.79 -1.32 6.09
N ARG A 112 -0.83 -2.19 5.78
CA ARG A 112 0.36 -1.82 5.00
C ARG A 112 0.01 -1.48 3.56
N THR A 113 -0.84 -2.29 2.93
CA THR A 113 -1.25 -2.05 1.54
C THR A 113 -2.04 -0.75 1.40
N ARG A 114 -3.04 -0.52 2.28
CA ARG A 114 -3.79 0.75 2.25
C ARG A 114 -2.88 1.96 2.52
N TRP A 115 -1.93 1.83 3.45
CA TRP A 115 -1.01 2.93 3.78
C TRP A 115 -0.10 3.26 2.60
N LEU A 116 0.50 2.24 1.99
CA LEU A 116 1.30 2.41 0.78
C LEU A 116 0.49 2.98 -0.38
N ALA A 117 -0.79 2.64 -0.48
CA ALA A 117 -1.65 3.20 -1.52
C ALA A 117 -1.93 4.69 -1.28
N ASP A 118 -2.23 5.10 -0.05
CA ASP A 118 -2.49 6.51 0.27
C ASP A 118 -1.21 7.36 0.15
N ASP A 119 -0.09 6.91 0.74
CA ASP A 119 1.21 7.58 0.64
C ASP A 119 1.69 7.62 -0.83
N GLY A 120 1.57 6.50 -1.55
CA GLY A 120 1.92 6.42 -2.96
C GLY A 120 1.07 7.34 -3.83
N ALA A 121 -0.24 7.44 -3.58
CA ALA A 121 -1.10 8.37 -4.29
C ALA A 121 -0.72 9.83 -4.01
N ALA A 122 -0.42 10.18 -2.76
CA ALA A 122 0.02 11.52 -2.39
C ALA A 122 1.34 11.90 -3.10
N ARG A 123 2.34 11.00 -3.06
CA ARG A 123 3.64 11.22 -3.72
C ARG A 123 3.53 11.30 -5.23
N LEU A 124 2.68 10.48 -5.85
CA LEU A 124 2.43 10.54 -7.29
C LEU A 124 1.81 11.88 -7.69
N LYS A 125 0.86 12.39 -6.90
CA LYS A 125 0.24 13.70 -7.13
C LYS A 125 1.26 14.83 -6.99
N GLU A 126 2.11 14.78 -5.97
CA GLU A 126 3.17 15.75 -5.74
C GLU A 126 4.20 15.75 -6.86
N ALA A 127 4.74 14.57 -7.19
CA ALA A 127 5.79 14.41 -8.20
C ALA A 127 5.34 14.88 -9.58
N MET A 128 4.11 14.56 -9.97
CA MET A 128 3.63 14.74 -11.34
C MET A 128 2.83 16.02 -11.56
N GLY A 129 2.42 16.71 -10.49
CA GLY A 129 1.54 17.88 -10.57
C GLY A 129 0.29 17.61 -11.42
N ASP A 130 -0.04 18.52 -12.33
CA ASP A 130 -1.22 18.43 -13.19
C ASP A 130 -1.27 17.15 -14.04
N THR A 131 -0.12 16.55 -14.35
CA THR A 131 -0.07 15.32 -15.15
C THR A 131 -0.54 14.08 -14.38
N ALA A 132 -0.57 14.13 -13.05
CA ALA A 132 -1.04 13.03 -12.20
C ALA A 132 -2.50 12.66 -12.50
N THR A 133 -3.34 13.66 -12.81
CA THR A 133 -4.79 13.52 -13.07
C THR A 133 -5.13 12.63 -14.28
N ARG A 134 -4.14 12.27 -15.09
CA ARG A 134 -4.27 11.40 -16.26
C ARG A 134 -3.21 10.29 -16.26
N ASP A 135 -2.61 10.01 -15.10
CA ASP A 135 -1.58 8.99 -14.98
C ASP A 135 -2.16 7.63 -14.56
N LEU A 136 -1.85 6.59 -15.34
CA LEU A 136 -2.33 5.23 -15.05
C LEU A 136 -1.82 4.67 -13.73
N ARG A 137 -0.63 5.09 -13.29
CA ARG A 137 -0.02 4.63 -12.04
C ARG A 137 -0.81 5.16 -10.86
N LEU A 138 -1.24 6.43 -10.91
CA LEU A 138 -2.12 6.99 -9.89
C LEU A 138 -3.47 6.26 -9.86
N ALA A 139 -4.11 6.09 -11.03
CA ALA A 139 -5.38 5.35 -11.11
C ALA A 139 -5.26 3.93 -10.53
N ARG A 140 -4.16 3.24 -10.82
CA ARG A 140 -3.90 1.89 -10.31
C ARG A 140 -3.72 1.87 -8.79
N VAL A 141 -2.91 2.78 -8.26
CA VAL A 141 -2.68 2.89 -6.81
C VAL A 141 -3.99 3.16 -6.07
N LEU A 142 -4.81 4.09 -6.58
CA LEU A 142 -6.13 4.39 -6.03
C LEU A 142 -7.05 3.16 -6.06
N ALA A 143 -7.09 2.42 -7.18
CA ALA A 143 -7.92 1.21 -7.28
C ALA A 143 -7.55 0.15 -6.22
N TYR A 144 -6.26 -0.19 -6.09
CA TYR A 144 -5.81 -1.16 -5.09
C TYR A 144 -5.95 -0.65 -3.64
N GLY A 145 -5.78 0.67 -3.42
CA GLY A 145 -6.09 1.31 -2.14
C GLY A 145 -7.58 1.17 -1.78
N GLY A 146 -8.47 1.42 -2.73
CA GLY A 146 -9.92 1.25 -2.58
C GLY A 146 -10.29 -0.18 -2.15
N TYR A 147 -9.73 -1.19 -2.82
CA TYR A 147 -9.93 -2.58 -2.41
C TYR A 147 -9.39 -2.88 -1.01
N SER A 148 -8.25 -2.31 -0.63
CA SER A 148 -7.69 -2.52 0.71
C SER A 148 -8.60 -1.95 1.80
N TYR A 149 -9.21 -0.77 1.56
CA TYR A 149 -10.22 -0.20 2.46
C TYR A 149 -11.51 -1.03 2.52
N LEU A 150 -11.98 -1.50 1.36
CA LEU A 150 -13.16 -2.37 1.29
C LEU A 150 -12.95 -3.66 2.07
N TYR A 151 -11.79 -4.31 1.92
CA TYR A 151 -11.47 -5.51 2.68
C TYR A 151 -11.31 -5.27 4.18
N LEU A 152 -10.80 -4.10 4.58
CA LEU A 152 -10.83 -3.72 5.99
C LEU A 152 -12.27 -3.61 6.51
N ALA A 153 -13.19 -3.02 5.73
CA ALA A 153 -14.60 -2.93 6.11
C ALA A 153 -15.26 -4.32 6.21
N GLU A 154 -14.95 -5.21 5.27
CA GLU A 154 -15.53 -6.56 5.23
C GLU A 154 -15.02 -7.47 6.36
N MET A 155 -13.74 -7.34 6.73
CA MET A 155 -13.09 -8.25 7.66
C MET A 155 -13.00 -7.72 9.10
N GLN A 156 -13.16 -6.42 9.31
CA GLN A 156 -13.01 -5.79 10.62
C GLN A 156 -14.28 -5.04 11.00
N CYS A 157 -14.72 -5.22 12.25
CA CYS A 157 -15.85 -4.45 12.79
C CYS A 157 -15.52 -2.96 12.90
N ASN A 158 -14.29 -2.63 13.30
CA ASN A 158 -13.79 -1.26 13.29
C ASN A 158 -12.28 -1.29 13.02
N SER A 159 -11.76 -0.27 12.34
CA SER A 159 -10.33 -0.17 12.07
C SER A 159 -9.79 1.25 12.21
N PRO A 160 -8.73 1.48 13.01
CA PRO A 160 -8.09 2.78 13.09
C PRO A 160 -7.23 3.05 11.83
N ILE A 161 -7.35 4.24 11.28
CA ILE A 161 -6.62 4.66 10.08
C ILE A 161 -5.64 5.76 10.49
N ASP A 162 -4.34 5.55 10.30
CA ASP A 162 -3.29 6.52 10.66
C ASP A 162 -3.36 7.03 12.10
N ARG A 163 -3.54 6.09 13.04
CA ARG A 163 -3.67 6.38 14.49
C ARG A 163 -4.90 7.24 14.82
N SER A 164 -5.91 7.30 13.94
CA SER A 164 -7.21 7.90 14.24
C SER A 164 -7.99 7.09 15.28
N ALA A 165 -9.11 7.66 15.74
CA ALA A 165 -10.18 6.86 16.34
C ALA A 165 -10.60 5.74 15.37
N PRO A 166 -11.04 4.57 15.89
CA PRO A 166 -11.52 3.47 15.05
C PRO A 166 -12.65 3.92 14.13
N LYS A 167 -12.54 3.58 12.85
CA LYS A 167 -13.56 3.84 11.84
C LYS A 167 -14.50 2.66 11.72
N SER A 168 -15.79 2.95 11.55
CA SER A 168 -16.81 1.94 11.30
C SER A 168 -16.68 1.33 9.89
N PRO A 169 -17.35 0.20 9.59
CA PRO A 169 -17.34 -0.39 8.26
C PRO A 169 -17.93 0.57 7.21
N ASP A 170 -18.97 1.31 7.56
CA ASP A 170 -19.57 2.32 6.67
C ASP A 170 -18.59 3.46 6.32
N GLU A 171 -17.82 3.93 7.30
CA GLU A 171 -16.77 4.93 7.06
C GLU A 171 -15.65 4.37 6.17
N LEU A 172 -15.25 3.11 6.39
CA LEU A 172 -14.22 2.45 5.58
C LEU A 172 -14.70 2.20 4.14
N VAL A 173 -15.97 1.84 3.95
CA VAL A 173 -16.62 1.74 2.64
C VAL A 173 -16.66 3.11 1.95
N ALA A 174 -16.98 4.18 2.67
CA ALA A 174 -16.94 5.53 2.11
C ALA A 174 -15.52 5.92 1.66
N LEU A 175 -14.49 5.56 2.44
CA LEU A 175 -13.09 5.75 2.03
C LEU A 175 -12.75 4.94 0.78
N ALA A 176 -13.19 3.68 0.69
CA ALA A 176 -13.01 2.84 -0.49
C ALA A 176 -13.67 3.45 -1.73
N MET A 177 -14.93 3.87 -1.61
CA MET A 177 -15.69 4.52 -2.68
C MET A 177 -15.00 5.78 -3.18
N ALA A 178 -14.48 6.63 -2.28
CA ALA A 178 -13.74 7.84 -2.68
C ALA A 178 -12.52 7.49 -3.54
N ARG A 179 -11.75 6.46 -3.18
CA ARG A 179 -10.61 5.98 -4.00
C ARG A 179 -11.07 5.44 -5.35
N PHE A 180 -12.13 4.64 -5.39
CA PHE A 180 -12.63 4.10 -6.65
C PHE A 180 -13.16 5.19 -7.59
N THR A 181 -13.90 6.17 -7.07
CA THR A 181 -14.38 7.32 -7.83
C THR A 181 -13.20 8.09 -8.43
N GLU A 182 -12.17 8.36 -7.62
CA GLU A 182 -10.97 9.03 -8.11
C GLU A 182 -10.21 8.20 -9.15
N ALA A 183 -10.05 6.89 -8.92
CA ALA A 183 -9.42 5.97 -9.86
C ALA A 183 -10.14 5.95 -11.23
N VAL A 184 -11.48 5.92 -11.21
CA VAL A 184 -12.31 6.00 -12.43
C VAL A 184 -12.09 7.33 -13.15
N ALA A 185 -12.05 8.45 -12.42
CA ALA A 185 -11.83 9.76 -13.00
C ALA A 185 -10.45 9.85 -13.69
N VAL A 186 -9.38 9.45 -12.99
CA VAL A 186 -8.00 9.48 -13.52
C VAL A 186 -7.85 8.53 -14.71
N ALA A 187 -8.41 7.32 -14.63
CA ALA A 187 -8.39 6.37 -15.74
C ALA A 187 -9.17 6.88 -16.96
N THR A 188 -10.32 7.52 -16.75
CA THR A 188 -11.11 8.11 -17.84
C THR A 188 -10.34 9.25 -18.53
N ALA A 189 -9.67 10.11 -17.75
CA ALA A 189 -8.83 11.18 -18.29
C ALA A 189 -7.61 10.62 -19.04
N ALA A 190 -6.96 9.58 -18.50
CA ALA A 190 -5.86 8.88 -19.16
C ALA A 190 -6.28 8.26 -20.50
N ARG A 191 -7.48 7.66 -20.56
CA ARG A 191 -8.08 7.13 -21.78
C ARG A 191 -8.34 8.22 -22.81
N ALA A 192 -8.96 9.33 -22.40
CA ALA A 192 -9.29 10.45 -23.28
C ALA A 192 -8.04 11.13 -23.88
N ALA A 193 -6.90 11.05 -23.19
CA ALA A 193 -5.63 11.56 -23.68
C ALA A 193 -4.99 10.67 -24.77
N GLN A 194 -5.53 9.48 -25.07
CA GLN A 194 -4.96 8.58 -26.08
C GLN A 194 -5.60 8.78 -27.45
N PRO A 195 -4.79 8.84 -28.53
CA PRO A 195 -5.29 9.07 -29.89
C PRO A 195 -6.05 7.87 -30.48
N LEU A 196 -5.75 6.65 -30.01
CA LEU A 196 -6.36 5.42 -30.49
C LEU A 196 -6.83 4.54 -29.32
N PRO A 197 -7.98 3.85 -29.48
CA PRO A 197 -8.55 3.01 -28.43
C PRO A 197 -7.74 1.74 -28.14
N THR A 198 -6.84 1.34 -29.04
CA THR A 198 -6.06 0.10 -28.97
C THR A 198 -4.66 0.28 -28.40
N THR A 199 -4.27 1.50 -28.00
CA THR A 199 -2.97 1.71 -27.34
C THR A 199 -2.92 0.95 -26.01
N ALA A 200 -1.74 0.48 -25.61
CA ALA A 200 -1.55 -0.19 -24.32
C ALA A 200 -2.01 0.69 -23.15
N THR A 201 -1.83 2.01 -23.26
CA THR A 201 -2.31 2.99 -22.28
C THR A 201 -3.84 3.07 -22.24
N ALA A 202 -4.51 3.08 -23.40
CA ALA A 202 -5.98 3.08 -23.46
C ALA A 202 -6.59 1.79 -22.87
N LEU A 203 -6.03 0.63 -23.24
CA LEU A 203 -6.46 -0.66 -22.70
C LEU A 203 -6.19 -0.76 -21.19
N GLY A 204 -5.04 -0.26 -20.73
CA GLY A 204 -4.71 -0.19 -19.31
C GLY A 204 -5.65 0.72 -18.53
N ALA A 205 -6.02 1.88 -19.10
CA ALA A 205 -7.00 2.79 -18.53
C ALA A 205 -8.36 2.12 -18.34
N ASP A 206 -8.86 1.46 -19.40
CA ASP A 206 -10.13 0.75 -19.37
C ASP A 206 -10.14 -0.35 -18.31
N SER A 207 -9.06 -1.14 -18.26
CA SER A 207 -8.93 -2.21 -17.28
C SER A 207 -8.96 -1.69 -15.83
N ILE A 208 -8.25 -0.59 -15.53
CA ILE A 208 -8.28 0.01 -14.18
C ILE A 208 -9.66 0.60 -13.87
N ARG A 209 -10.32 1.20 -14.87
CA ARG A 209 -11.68 1.72 -14.71
C ARG A 209 -12.67 0.60 -14.41
N PHE A 210 -12.63 -0.51 -15.14
CA PHE A 210 -13.49 -1.66 -14.88
C PHE A 210 -13.21 -2.28 -13.51
N LEU A 211 -11.94 -2.44 -13.14
CA LEU A 211 -11.54 -2.88 -11.80
C LEU A 211 -12.15 -1.99 -10.71
N SER A 212 -12.07 -0.67 -10.87
CA SER A 212 -12.61 0.29 -9.90
C SER A 212 -14.14 0.30 -9.84
N LEU A 213 -14.81 0.09 -10.98
CA LEU A 213 -16.27 -0.06 -11.05
C LEU A 213 -16.75 -1.34 -10.36
N ILE A 214 -16.04 -2.46 -10.53
CA ILE A 214 -16.35 -3.70 -9.80
C ILE A 214 -16.11 -3.52 -8.29
N GLY A 215 -15.04 -2.82 -7.91
CA GLY A 215 -14.80 -2.43 -6.52
C GLY A 215 -15.96 -1.59 -5.95
N SER A 216 -16.43 -0.61 -6.72
CA SER A 216 -17.58 0.23 -6.37
C SER A 216 -18.88 -0.57 -6.26
N ALA A 217 -19.09 -1.54 -7.16
CA ALA A 217 -20.24 -2.44 -7.12
C ALA A 217 -20.24 -3.28 -5.84
N ARG A 218 -19.09 -3.87 -5.49
CA ARG A 218 -18.93 -4.67 -4.27
C ARG A 218 -19.12 -3.83 -3.01
N ALA A 219 -18.52 -2.65 -2.95
CA ALA A 219 -18.69 -1.71 -1.85
C ALA A 219 -20.16 -1.28 -1.67
N SER A 220 -20.85 -1.00 -2.78
CA SER A 220 -22.28 -0.66 -2.76
C SER A 220 -23.15 -1.83 -2.31
N LEU A 221 -22.81 -3.05 -2.73
CA LEU A 221 -23.51 -4.27 -2.31
C LEU A 221 -23.35 -4.50 -0.80
N TYR A 222 -22.13 -4.36 -0.28
CA TYR A 222 -21.84 -4.44 1.15
C TYR A 222 -22.64 -3.40 1.95
N ALA A 223 -22.75 -2.17 1.43
CA ALA A 223 -23.56 -1.10 2.03
C ALA A 223 -25.08 -1.26 1.83
N ASN A 224 -25.57 -2.43 1.38
CA ASN A 224 -26.97 -2.72 1.09
C ASN A 224 -27.63 -1.78 0.06
N LYS A 225 -26.83 -1.24 -0.89
CA LYS A 225 -27.29 -0.38 -1.99
C LYS A 225 -27.36 -1.18 -3.29
N ALA A 226 -28.24 -2.17 -3.34
CA ALA A 226 -28.33 -3.13 -4.44
C ALA A 226 -28.53 -2.49 -5.83
N THR A 227 -29.36 -1.44 -5.92
CA THR A 227 -29.58 -0.70 -7.19
C THR A 227 -28.32 -0.01 -7.68
N GLU A 228 -27.54 0.60 -6.77
CA GLU A 228 -26.28 1.27 -7.11
C GLU A 228 -25.22 0.23 -7.52
N ALA A 229 -25.13 -0.88 -6.79
CA ALA A 229 -24.25 -1.99 -7.12
C ALA A 229 -24.51 -2.55 -8.53
N ALA A 230 -25.79 -2.77 -8.85
CA ALA A 230 -26.22 -3.25 -10.17
C ALA A 230 -25.87 -2.27 -11.29
N ALA A 231 -25.97 -0.95 -11.05
CA ALA A 231 -25.62 0.06 -12.04
C ALA A 231 -24.12 0.07 -12.39
N TYR A 232 -23.25 -0.04 -11.38
CA TYR A 232 -21.80 -0.17 -11.62
C TYR A 232 -21.46 -1.45 -12.38
N ALA A 233 -22.04 -2.59 -11.97
CA ALA A 233 -21.83 -3.88 -12.64
C ALA A 233 -22.32 -3.88 -14.09
N ALA A 234 -23.51 -3.31 -14.35
CA ALA A 234 -24.08 -3.19 -15.70
C ALA A 234 -23.19 -2.37 -16.63
N THR A 235 -22.53 -1.32 -16.11
CA THR A 235 -21.56 -0.53 -16.88
C THR A 235 -20.38 -1.37 -17.34
N VAL A 236 -19.85 -2.24 -16.47
CA VAL A 236 -18.74 -3.14 -16.82
C VAL A 236 -19.20 -4.17 -17.83
N ILE A 237 -20.35 -4.81 -17.62
CA ILE A 237 -20.91 -5.81 -18.55
C ILE A 237 -21.13 -5.22 -19.95
N ALA A 238 -21.57 -3.95 -20.04
CA ALA A 238 -21.83 -3.29 -21.30
C ALA A 238 -20.57 -2.85 -22.06
N GLN A 239 -19.43 -2.67 -21.37
CA GLN A 239 -18.25 -2.00 -21.93
C GLN A 239 -16.98 -2.85 -21.94
N ALA A 240 -16.87 -3.82 -21.03
CA ALA A 240 -15.70 -4.69 -20.96
C ALA A 240 -15.80 -5.83 -21.98
N PRO A 241 -14.66 -6.28 -22.54
CA PRO A 241 -14.61 -7.53 -23.29
C PRO A 241 -15.16 -8.71 -22.47
N ALA A 242 -15.84 -9.66 -23.11
CA ALA A 242 -16.48 -10.79 -22.42
C ALA A 242 -15.51 -11.67 -21.61
N ASN A 243 -14.23 -11.68 -21.98
CA ASN A 243 -13.15 -12.41 -21.32
C ASN A 243 -12.26 -11.51 -20.45
N TRP A 244 -12.69 -10.27 -20.18
CA TRP A 244 -11.91 -9.37 -19.35
C TRP A 244 -11.81 -9.88 -17.92
N GLU A 245 -10.60 -9.84 -17.38
CA GLU A 245 -10.32 -10.18 -15.99
C GLU A 245 -9.22 -9.28 -15.44
N ALA A 246 -9.32 -8.93 -14.16
CA ALA A 246 -8.25 -8.26 -13.44
C ALA A 246 -7.52 -9.29 -12.57
N ARG A 247 -6.30 -9.65 -12.98
CA ARG A 247 -5.52 -10.67 -12.28
C ARG A 247 -4.74 -10.10 -11.11
N VAL A 248 -4.82 -10.80 -9.98
CA VAL A 248 -3.95 -10.61 -8.83
C VAL A 248 -2.97 -11.78 -8.81
N TYR A 249 -1.69 -11.51 -9.01
CA TYR A 249 -0.69 -12.57 -9.13
C TYR A 249 -0.17 -13.00 -7.76
N TYR A 250 -0.24 -14.29 -7.46
CA TYR A 250 0.49 -14.90 -6.35
C TYR A 250 1.68 -15.71 -6.88
N SER A 251 2.85 -15.53 -6.27
CA SER A 251 4.00 -16.39 -6.53
C SER A 251 4.84 -16.54 -5.27
N ALA A 252 4.95 -17.79 -4.78
CA ALA A 252 5.80 -18.15 -3.65
C ALA A 252 7.30 -17.87 -3.91
N THR A 253 7.70 -17.70 -5.17
CA THR A 253 9.08 -17.43 -5.61
C THR A 253 9.37 -15.94 -5.88
N ARG A 254 8.35 -15.05 -5.90
CA ARG A 254 8.52 -13.62 -6.19
C ARG A 254 9.02 -12.76 -5.02
N ARG A 255 9.15 -13.31 -3.81
CA ARG A 255 9.70 -12.57 -2.64
C ARG A 255 11.14 -12.07 -2.85
N GLY A 256 11.78 -12.35 -3.99
CA GLY A 256 13.10 -11.84 -4.37
C GLY A 256 13.35 -11.57 -5.86
N ARG A 257 12.33 -11.38 -6.72
CA ARG A 257 12.56 -10.96 -8.13
C ARG A 257 11.61 -9.87 -8.59
N THR A 258 12.08 -8.63 -8.51
CA THR A 258 11.60 -7.50 -9.29
C THR A 258 11.96 -7.68 -10.76
N THR A 259 11.04 -8.18 -11.58
CA THR A 259 11.03 -7.89 -13.02
C THR A 259 9.59 -7.93 -13.52
N GLY A 260 9.12 -6.80 -14.05
CA GLY A 260 7.80 -6.66 -14.64
C GLY A 260 7.60 -7.59 -15.84
N SER A 261 6.37 -8.09 -15.95
CA SER A 261 5.62 -8.30 -17.20
C SER A 261 4.36 -9.07 -16.82
N GLY A 262 3.21 -8.59 -17.27
CA GLY A 262 1.90 -9.17 -16.98
C GLY A 262 0.77 -8.15 -17.10
N ILE A 263 0.77 -7.38 -18.18
CA ILE A 263 -0.46 -6.83 -18.76
C ILE A 263 -0.84 -7.85 -19.83
N ALA A 264 -1.95 -8.53 -19.62
CA ALA A 264 -2.77 -9.13 -20.66
C ALA A 264 -4.21 -8.92 -20.21
#